data_AF-A0A0Q0EW22-F1
#
_entry.id   AF-A0A0Q0EW22-F1
#
_cell.length_a   1.000
_cell.length_b   1.000
_cell.length_c   1.000
_cell.angle_alpha   90.00
_cell.angle_beta   90.00
_cell.angle_gamma   90.00
#
_symmetry.space_group_name_H-M   'P 1'
#
loop_
_entity.id
_entity.type
_entity.pdbx_description
1 polymer ?
#
loop_
_entity_poly.entity_id
_entity_poly.type
_entity_poly.pdbx_seq_one_letter_code
_entity_poly.pdbx_strand_id
1 'polypeptide(L)'
;FAEVAGQSQWADDPRFLTNTLRVAHRAELIPLIRQVMVFKATAQWVAVLEAVGVPCAPVNDLAKVFADPQVVARGLAIELPHALGGKVPQVASPIRLSETPVEYRRAPPMLGEHTAVVLEELLGLGGDEVASLRAAGVL
;
A
#
# COMPACT_ATOMS: atom_id res chain seq x y z
N PHE A 1 -25.99 4.51 -8.86
CA PHE A 1 -25.74 5.22 -7.58
C PHE A 1 -26.98 5.95 -7.08
N ALA A 2 -27.55 6.92 -7.81
CA ALA A 2 -28.69 7.73 -7.38
C ALA A 2 -29.89 6.90 -6.85
N GLU A 3 -30.28 5.85 -7.57
CA GLU A 3 -31.34 4.93 -7.12
C GLU A 3 -31.01 4.23 -5.80
N VAL A 4 -29.81 3.65 -5.67
CA VAL A 4 -29.33 2.97 -4.45
C VAL A 4 -29.21 3.94 -3.27
N ALA A 5 -28.91 5.20 -3.55
CA ALA A 5 -28.88 6.29 -2.58
C ALA A 5 -30.30 6.77 -2.17
N GLY A 6 -31.37 6.25 -2.77
CA GLY A 6 -32.74 6.70 -2.54
C GLY A 6 -33.01 8.12 -3.07
N GLN A 7 -32.23 8.55 -4.06
CA GLN A 7 -32.24 9.89 -4.63
C GLN A 7 -32.31 9.83 -6.16
N SER A 8 -33.22 8.99 -6.68
CA SER A 8 -33.35 8.75 -8.13
C SER A 8 -33.49 10.04 -8.94
N GLN A 9 -34.13 11.07 -8.37
CA GLN A 9 -34.29 12.37 -9.01
C GLN A 9 -32.97 13.10 -9.30
N TRP A 10 -31.85 12.72 -8.68
CA TRP A 10 -30.53 13.26 -9.04
C TRP A 10 -30.08 12.83 -10.44
N ALA A 11 -30.60 11.71 -10.96
CA ALA A 11 -30.29 11.25 -12.31
C ALA A 11 -30.88 12.18 -13.38
N ASP A 12 -32.00 12.83 -13.07
CA ASP A 12 -32.71 13.74 -13.98
C ASP A 12 -32.43 15.23 -13.70
N ASP A 13 -31.71 15.54 -12.61
CA ASP A 13 -31.36 16.91 -12.25
C ASP A 13 -30.47 17.53 -13.35
N PRO A 14 -30.87 18.66 -13.97
CA PRO A 14 -30.11 19.32 -15.02
C PRO A 14 -28.66 19.62 -14.65
N ARG A 15 -28.34 19.80 -13.37
CA ARG A 15 -26.98 20.04 -12.87
C ARG A 15 -26.10 18.78 -12.91
N PHE A 16 -26.68 17.58 -12.98
CA PHE A 16 -25.97 16.30 -12.79
C PHE A 16 -26.07 15.33 -13.97
N LEU A 17 -26.77 15.69 -15.05
CA LEU A 17 -27.00 14.83 -16.22
C LEU A 17 -25.71 14.27 -16.84
N THR A 18 -24.69 15.12 -17.02
CA THR A 18 -23.42 14.73 -17.65
C THR A 18 -22.27 14.82 -16.67
N ASN A 19 -21.16 14.13 -16.98
CA ASN A 19 -19.97 14.22 -16.15
C ASN A 19 -19.44 15.67 -16.05
N THR A 20 -19.43 16.40 -17.17
CA THR A 20 -19.04 17.82 -17.22
C THR A 20 -19.87 18.67 -16.27
N LEU A 21 -21.19 18.47 -16.25
CA LEU A 21 -22.10 19.20 -15.37
C LEU A 21 -21.87 18.82 -13.91
N ARG A 22 -21.71 17.53 -13.59
CA ARG A 22 -21.35 17.07 -12.23
C ARG A 22 -20.05 17.67 -11.72
N VAL A 23 -19.04 17.83 -12.59
CA VAL A 23 -17.76 18.47 -12.23
C VAL A 23 -17.95 19.97 -11.98
N ALA A 24 -18.73 20.66 -12.83
CA ALA A 24 -19.04 22.08 -12.66
C ALA A 24 -19.80 22.36 -11.36
N HIS A 25 -20.74 21.47 -11.00
CA HIS A 25 -21.57 21.56 -9.79
C HIS A 25 -21.06 20.70 -8.62
N ARG A 26 -19.77 20.32 -8.63
CA ARG A 26 -19.21 19.40 -7.61
C ARG A 26 -19.38 19.90 -6.17
N ALA A 27 -19.31 21.23 -5.98
CA ALA A 27 -19.42 21.86 -4.68
C ALA A 27 -20.81 21.69 -4.06
N GLU A 28 -21.84 21.53 -4.89
CA GLU A 28 -23.21 21.22 -4.48
C GLU A 28 -23.43 19.70 -4.37
N LEU A 29 -22.90 18.92 -5.34
CA LEU A 29 -23.11 17.48 -5.41
C LEU A 29 -22.46 16.70 -4.26
N ILE A 30 -21.23 17.05 -3.87
CA ILE A 30 -20.50 16.33 -2.82
C ILE A 30 -21.22 16.41 -1.46
N PRO A 31 -21.69 17.58 -0.97
CA PRO A 31 -22.49 17.65 0.26
C PRO A 31 -23.75 16.78 0.22
N LEU A 32 -24.48 16.74 -0.90
CA LEU A 32 -25.67 15.91 -1.07
C LEU A 32 -25.33 14.42 -0.92
N ILE A 33 -24.29 13.96 -1.63
CA ILE A 33 -23.82 12.57 -1.52
C ILE A 33 -23.41 12.26 -0.08
N ARG A 34 -22.65 13.14 0.58
CA ARG A 34 -22.21 12.95 1.97
C ARG A 34 -23.38 12.80 2.93
N GLN A 35 -24.42 13.61 2.79
CA GLN A 35 -25.63 13.52 3.61
C GLN A 35 -26.32 12.16 3.47
N VAL A 36 -26.31 11.52 2.30
CA VAL A 36 -26.87 10.19 2.15
C VAL A 36 -25.94 9.11 2.73
N MET A 37 -24.63 9.24 2.50
CA MET A 37 -23.66 8.21 2.89
C MET A 37 -23.61 7.96 4.40
N VAL A 38 -24.03 8.92 5.26
CA VAL A 38 -24.05 8.70 6.73
C VAL A 38 -25.14 7.73 7.20
N PHE A 39 -26.13 7.40 6.37
CA PHE A 39 -27.27 6.55 6.77
C PHE A 39 -27.01 5.04 6.76
N LYS A 40 -25.84 4.58 6.29
CA LYS A 40 -25.46 3.16 6.32
C LYS A 40 -23.99 3.01 6.69
N ALA A 41 -23.65 1.88 7.28
CA ALA A 41 -22.26 1.52 7.50
C ALA A 41 -21.53 1.28 6.16
N THR A 42 -20.21 1.46 6.13
CA THR A 42 -19.39 1.28 4.93
C THR A 42 -19.62 -0.08 4.27
N ALA A 43 -19.64 -1.18 5.03
CA ALA A 43 -19.86 -2.53 4.50
C ALA A 43 -21.22 -2.68 3.80
N GLN A 44 -22.26 -2.01 4.32
CA GLN A 44 -23.59 -2.03 3.70
C GLN A 44 -23.57 -1.25 2.38
N TRP A 45 -22.92 -0.08 2.34
CA TRP A 45 -22.75 0.69 1.11
C TRP A 45 -21.98 -0.08 0.05
N VAL A 46 -20.84 -0.67 0.41
CA VAL A 46 -20.02 -1.48 -0.50
C VAL A 46 -20.88 -2.60 -1.12
N ALA A 47 -21.58 -3.38 -0.30
CA ALA A 47 -22.40 -4.48 -0.78
C ALA A 47 -23.49 -4.04 -1.78
N VAL A 48 -24.23 -2.96 -1.50
CA VAL A 48 -25.31 -2.50 -2.39
C VAL A 48 -24.81 -1.78 -3.63
N LEU A 49 -23.66 -1.10 -3.56
CA LEU A 49 -23.08 -0.39 -4.68
C LEU A 49 -22.36 -1.34 -5.65
N GLU A 50 -21.63 -2.34 -5.14
CA GLU A 50 -21.02 -3.39 -5.95
C GLU A 50 -22.07 -4.20 -6.71
N ALA A 51 -23.21 -4.51 -6.06
CA ALA A 51 -24.31 -5.24 -6.69
C ALA A 51 -24.88 -4.54 -7.94
N VAL A 52 -24.72 -3.22 -8.05
CA VAL A 52 -25.15 -2.43 -9.22
C VAL A 52 -23.98 -1.94 -10.07
N GLY A 53 -22.77 -2.50 -9.86
CA GLY A 53 -21.58 -2.18 -10.65
C GLY A 53 -20.99 -0.80 -10.39
N VAL A 54 -21.31 -0.15 -9.26
CA VAL A 54 -20.68 1.12 -8.88
C VAL A 54 -19.34 0.82 -8.20
N PRO A 55 -18.19 1.27 -8.77
CA PRO A 55 -16.89 1.03 -8.16
C PRO A 55 -16.77 1.76 -6.83
N CYS A 56 -16.55 1.02 -5.75
CA CYS A 56 -16.29 1.57 -4.43
C CYS A 56 -15.48 0.57 -3.59
N ALA A 57 -14.85 1.08 -2.53
CA ALA A 57 -14.10 0.27 -1.58
C ALA A 57 -14.08 0.98 -0.22
N PRO A 58 -13.94 0.24 0.89
CA PRO A 58 -13.70 0.84 2.19
C PRO A 58 -12.34 1.53 2.24
N VAL A 59 -12.22 2.56 3.09
CA VAL A 59 -10.90 3.08 3.49
C VAL A 59 -10.39 2.21 4.64
N ASN A 60 -9.35 1.43 4.36
CA ASN A 60 -8.76 0.50 5.31
C ASN A 60 -7.66 1.16 6.15
N ASP A 61 -7.60 0.80 7.43
CA ASP A 61 -6.40 0.99 8.26
C ASP A 61 -5.39 -0.14 8.01
N LEU A 62 -4.18 -0.04 8.57
CA LEU A 62 -3.13 -1.04 8.34
C LEU A 62 -3.53 -2.45 8.78
N ALA A 63 -4.26 -2.60 9.89
CA ALA A 63 -4.71 -3.91 10.36
C ALA A 63 -5.67 -4.55 9.35
N LYS A 64 -6.62 -3.77 8.83
CA LYS A 64 -7.54 -4.22 7.78
C LYS A 64 -6.85 -4.50 6.45
N VAL A 65 -5.82 -3.72 6.08
CA VAL A 65 -5.02 -3.99 4.88
C VAL A 65 -4.38 -5.37 4.97
N PHE A 66 -3.69 -5.68 6.08
CA PHE A 66 -3.00 -6.96 6.21
C PHE A 66 -3.95 -8.16 6.44
N ALA A 67 -5.18 -7.90 6.87
CA ALA A 67 -6.24 -8.90 6.97
C ALA A 67 -7.04 -9.09 5.66
N ASP A 68 -6.83 -8.25 4.65
CA ASP A 68 -7.59 -8.30 3.40
C ASP A 68 -7.34 -9.63 2.65
N PRO A 69 -8.38 -10.33 2.18
CA PRO A 69 -8.24 -11.62 1.51
C PRO A 69 -7.30 -11.59 0.31
N GLN A 70 -7.27 -10.48 -0.44
CA GLN A 70 -6.38 -10.33 -1.58
C GLN A 70 -4.94 -10.11 -1.12
N VAL A 71 -4.71 -9.34 -0.05
CA VAL A 71 -3.36 -9.14 0.51
C VAL A 71 -2.78 -10.47 1.01
N VAL A 72 -3.60 -11.28 1.68
CA VAL A 72 -3.24 -12.63 2.13
C VAL A 72 -3.01 -13.58 0.95
N ALA A 73 -3.92 -13.64 -0.01
CA ALA A 73 -3.78 -14.48 -1.21
C ALA A 73 -2.60 -14.08 -2.09
N ARG A 74 -2.16 -12.82 -2.02
CA ARG A 74 -0.96 -12.30 -2.67
C ARG A 74 0.30 -12.43 -1.81
N GLY A 75 0.23 -12.93 -0.59
CA GLY A 75 1.38 -13.13 0.29
C GLY A 75 2.19 -11.86 0.51
N LEU A 76 1.52 -10.70 0.63
CA LEU A 76 2.18 -9.40 0.69
C LEU A 76 2.79 -9.07 2.05
N ALA A 77 2.33 -9.71 3.12
CA ALA A 77 2.98 -9.66 4.42
C ALA A 77 4.04 -10.75 4.49
N ILE A 78 5.30 -10.36 4.68
CA ILE A 78 6.42 -11.28 4.90
C ILE A 78 7.14 -10.94 6.20
N GLU A 79 7.82 -11.93 6.77
CA GLU A 79 8.67 -11.75 7.94
C GLU A 79 10.06 -12.32 7.65
N LEU A 80 11.11 -11.56 7.91
CA LEU A 80 12.49 -12.01 7.72
C LEU A 80 13.24 -12.06 9.07
N PRO A 81 14.06 -13.10 9.32
CA PRO A 81 14.94 -13.13 10.49
C PRO A 81 15.91 -11.95 10.47
N HIS A 82 16.03 -11.23 11.59
CA HIS A 82 16.86 -10.03 11.69
C HIS A 82 18.01 -10.22 12.70
N ALA A 83 19.16 -9.60 12.44
CA ALA A 83 20.38 -9.80 13.23
C ALA A 83 20.27 -9.30 14.69
N LEU A 84 19.43 -8.29 14.95
CA LEU A 84 19.09 -7.83 16.32
C LEU A 84 18.20 -8.81 17.12
N GLY A 85 17.87 -9.96 16.53
CA GLY A 85 16.96 -10.95 17.10
C GLY A 85 15.53 -10.80 16.56
N GLY A 86 14.78 -11.91 16.65
CA GLY A 86 13.40 -11.98 16.20
C GLY A 86 13.25 -11.95 14.67
N LYS A 87 12.06 -11.49 14.24
CA LYS A 87 11.72 -11.28 12.84
C LYS A 87 11.29 -9.84 12.63
N VAL A 88 11.55 -9.31 11.45
CA VAL A 88 11.08 -7.98 11.04
C VAL A 88 9.98 -8.13 9.99
N PRO A 89 8.80 -7.51 10.17
CA PRO A 89 7.75 -7.50 9.18
C PRO A 89 8.14 -6.61 7.99
N GLN A 90 7.84 -7.07 6.78
CA GLN A 90 8.03 -6.31 5.55
C GLN A 90 6.86 -6.52 4.58
N VAL A 91 6.79 -5.64 3.59
CA VAL A 91 5.83 -5.73 2.49
C VAL A 91 6.53 -6.31 1.27
N ALA A 92 6.03 -7.43 0.76
CA ALA A 92 6.54 -8.04 -0.45
C ALA A 92 6.27 -7.13 -1.68
N SER A 93 7.15 -7.21 -2.67
CA SER A 93 6.91 -6.70 -4.01
C SER A 93 5.55 -7.19 -4.55
N PRO A 94 4.73 -6.29 -5.12
CA PRO A 94 3.47 -6.68 -5.74
C PRO A 94 3.67 -7.37 -7.09
N ILE A 95 4.88 -7.30 -7.66
CA ILE A 95 5.20 -7.87 -8.98
C ILE A 95 5.39 -9.38 -8.85
N ARG A 96 4.76 -10.13 -9.75
CA ARG A 96 4.89 -11.58 -9.88
C ARG A 96 5.50 -11.91 -11.24
N LEU A 97 6.70 -12.49 -11.23
CA LEU A 97 7.42 -12.94 -12.42
C LEU A 97 7.41 -14.46 -12.43
N SER A 98 6.94 -15.07 -13.52
CA SER A 98 6.81 -16.53 -13.64
C SER A 98 8.16 -17.23 -13.76
N GLU A 99 9.13 -16.62 -14.43
CA GLU A 99 10.47 -17.19 -14.65
C GLU A 99 11.47 -16.80 -13.57
N THR A 100 11.32 -15.62 -12.99
CA THR A 100 12.25 -15.03 -12.01
C THR A 100 11.50 -14.52 -10.78
N PRO A 101 10.83 -15.41 -10.01
CA PRO A 101 10.06 -15.00 -8.86
C PRO A 101 10.92 -14.23 -7.85
N VAL A 102 10.31 -13.21 -7.22
CA VAL A 102 11.00 -12.40 -6.21
C VAL A 102 11.27 -13.26 -4.97
N GLU A 103 12.53 -13.31 -4.55
CA GLU A 103 12.97 -14.01 -3.35
C GLU A 103 13.46 -13.02 -2.29
N TYR A 104 13.07 -13.26 -1.03
CA TYR A 104 13.47 -12.43 0.11
C TYR A 104 14.47 -13.22 0.96
N ARG A 105 15.76 -12.92 0.78
CA ARG A 105 16.84 -13.73 1.37
C ARG A 105 17.40 -13.17 2.66
N ARG A 106 17.39 -11.83 2.82
CA ARG A 106 18.00 -11.14 3.96
C ARG A 106 17.09 -10.04 4.46
N ALA A 107 17.04 -9.86 5.77
CA ALA A 107 16.48 -8.67 6.36
C ALA A 107 17.38 -7.45 6.08
N PRO A 108 16.91 -6.21 6.34
CA PRO A 108 17.76 -5.03 6.22
C PRO A 108 19.03 -5.20 7.05
N PRO A 109 20.19 -4.79 6.54
CA PRO A 109 21.46 -5.02 7.22
C PRO A 109 21.60 -4.13 8.45
N MET A 110 22.41 -4.59 9.39
CA MET A 110 22.93 -3.75 10.46
C MET A 110 23.82 -2.64 9.90
N LEU A 111 23.92 -1.55 10.67
CA LEU A 111 24.87 -0.49 10.37
C LEU A 111 26.29 -1.09 10.30
N GLY A 112 26.92 -0.96 9.12
CA GLY A 112 28.28 -1.45 8.87
C GLY A 112 28.42 -2.97 8.65
N GLU A 113 27.33 -3.74 8.56
CA GLU A 113 27.37 -5.21 8.44
C GLU A 113 28.26 -5.70 7.27
N HIS A 114 28.21 -4.99 6.16
CA HIS A 114 28.92 -5.36 4.93
C HIS A 114 30.17 -4.51 4.65
N THR A 115 30.60 -3.65 5.60
CA THR A 115 31.73 -2.73 5.37
C THR A 115 33.01 -3.47 5.00
N ALA A 116 33.36 -4.53 5.75
CA ALA A 116 34.57 -5.31 5.49
C ALA A 116 34.49 -6.04 4.13
N VAL A 117 33.35 -6.72 3.87
CA VAL A 117 33.10 -7.43 2.59
C VAL A 117 33.29 -6.50 1.40
N VAL A 118 32.75 -5.28 1.45
CA VAL A 118 32.89 -4.33 0.34
C VAL A 118 34.33 -3.85 0.18
N LEU A 119 35.02 -3.49 1.27
CA LEU A 119 36.38 -2.96 1.18
C LEU A 119 37.39 -4.03 0.75
N GLU A 120 37.28 -5.23 1.29
CA GLU A 120 38.24 -6.31 1.06
C GLU A 120 37.92 -7.07 -0.24
N GLU A 121 36.67 -7.52 -0.43
CA GLU A 121 36.33 -8.39 -1.55
C GLU A 121 36.03 -7.62 -2.84
N LEU A 122 35.36 -6.46 -2.75
CA LEU A 122 34.97 -5.69 -3.93
C LEU A 122 36.02 -4.65 -4.34
N LEU A 123 36.65 -4.00 -3.36
CA LEU A 123 37.64 -2.94 -3.61
C LEU A 123 39.08 -3.42 -3.48
N GLY A 124 39.31 -4.63 -2.96
CA GLY A 124 40.64 -5.25 -2.89
C GLY A 124 41.58 -4.61 -1.87
N LEU A 125 41.06 -3.90 -0.86
CA LEU A 125 41.89 -3.33 0.19
C LEU A 125 42.46 -4.45 1.07
N GLY A 126 43.73 -4.30 1.44
CA GLY A 126 44.36 -5.16 2.42
C GLY A 126 43.83 -4.88 3.83
N GLY A 127 43.93 -5.89 4.72
CA GLY A 127 43.49 -5.75 6.12
C GLY A 127 44.15 -4.57 6.85
N ASP A 128 45.41 -4.25 6.50
CA ASP A 128 46.13 -3.10 7.06
C ASP A 128 45.52 -1.76 6.64
N GLU A 129 45.06 -1.65 5.39
CA GLU A 129 44.40 -0.44 4.88
C GLU A 129 43.04 -0.25 5.55
N VAL A 130 42.26 -1.31 5.71
CA VAL A 130 40.96 -1.29 6.42
C VAL A 130 41.14 -0.91 7.89
N ALA A 131 42.16 -1.46 8.56
CA ALA A 131 42.49 -1.11 9.94
C ALA A 131 42.88 0.37 10.09
N SER A 132 43.66 0.92 9.14
CA SER A 132 44.02 2.33 9.11
C SER A 132 42.79 3.24 8.98
N LEU A 133 41.85 2.89 8.10
CA LEU A 133 40.59 3.64 7.93
C LEU A 133 39.74 3.65 9.21
N ARG A 134 39.67 2.52 9.94
CA ARG A 134 39.00 2.47 11.25
C ARG A 134 39.71 3.35 12.29
N ALA A 135 41.04 3.29 12.36
CA ALA A 135 41.81 4.09 13.29
C ALA A 135 41.67 5.60 13.04
N ALA A 136 41.48 6.00 11.78
CA ALA A 136 41.24 7.39 11.38
C ALA A 136 39.78 7.86 11.61
N GLY A 137 38.87 6.99 12.07
CA GLY A 137 37.46 7.31 12.28
C GLY A 137 36.66 7.48 10.99
N VAL A 138 37.16 6.93 9.87
CA VAL A 138 36.48 6.95 8.56
C VAL A 138 35.41 5.86 8.47
N LEU A 139 35.58 4.76 9.23
CA LEU A 139 34.70 3.58 9.30
C LEU A 139 34.15 3.35 10.71
#